data_AF-A0A809RYP4-F1
#
_entry.id   AF-A0A809RYP4-F1
#
_cell.length_a   1.000
_cell.length_b   1.000
_cell.length_c   1.000
_cell.angle_alpha   90.00
_cell.angle_beta   90.00
_cell.angle_gamma   90.00
#
_symmetry.space_group_name_H-M   'P 1'
#
loop_
_entity.id
_entity.type
_entity.pdbx_description
1 polymer ?
#
loop_
_entity_poly.entity_id
_entity_poly.type
_entity_poly.pdbx_seq_one_letter_code
_entity_poly.pdbx_strand_id
1 'polypeptide(L)'
;MNKFLLALMVSSTCFLGGCNNTSTPKPAAPAADAIEQNNVCVVDSISLDEAKACKPGQKIAFLPDSWGNEQFPIRFVLGHCDMRYTVALTNGGVVCIFKPLQNVMAGNQK
;
A
#
# COMPACT_ATOMS: atom_id res chain seq x y z
N MET A 1 14.60 7.05 -68.05
CA MET A 1 15.50 5.92 -67.77
C MET A 1 16.40 6.39 -66.64
N ASN A 2 16.34 5.86 -65.42
CA ASN A 2 16.63 4.49 -65.07
C ASN A 2 15.90 4.06 -63.79
N LYS A 3 15.42 2.83 -63.81
CA LYS A 3 14.65 2.16 -62.75
C LYS A 3 15.64 1.53 -61.78
N PHE A 4 15.44 1.68 -60.47
CA PHE A 4 15.93 0.70 -59.51
C PHE A 4 14.81 0.28 -58.57
N LEU A 5 14.58 -1.02 -58.62
CA LEU A 5 13.53 -1.81 -57.99
C LEU A 5 13.90 -2.17 -56.53
N LEU A 6 12.85 -2.29 -55.72
CA LEU A 6 12.62 -3.18 -54.56
C LEU A 6 13.54 -3.11 -53.32
N ALA A 7 12.92 -2.91 -52.15
CA ALA A 7 12.57 -4.03 -51.27
C ALA A 7 11.53 -3.60 -50.20
N LEU A 8 10.58 -4.50 -49.95
CA LEU A 8 9.48 -4.37 -48.99
C LEU A 8 9.98 -4.32 -47.54
N MET A 9 9.42 -3.42 -46.74
CA MET A 9 9.07 -3.75 -45.36
C MET A 9 7.58 -3.52 -45.18
N VAL A 10 6.84 -4.63 -45.07
CA VAL A 10 5.44 -4.67 -44.66
C VAL A 10 5.39 -4.11 -43.24
N SER A 11 4.99 -2.85 -43.12
CA SER A 11 4.64 -2.25 -41.84
C SER A 11 3.35 -2.93 -41.37
N SER A 12 3.47 -3.92 -40.50
CA SER A 12 2.35 -4.43 -39.72
C SER A 12 1.85 -3.35 -38.79
N THR A 13 1.03 -2.44 -39.31
CA THR A 13 0.13 -1.62 -38.51
C THR A 13 -0.99 -2.53 -38.00
N CYS A 14 -0.72 -3.19 -36.87
CA CYS A 14 -1.80 -3.65 -36.00
C CYS A 14 -2.48 -2.42 -35.42
N PHE A 15 -3.51 -1.93 -36.11
CA PHE A 15 -4.46 -1.02 -35.51
C PHE A 15 -5.19 -1.78 -34.41
N LEU A 16 -4.75 -1.57 -33.17
CA LEU A 16 -5.55 -1.83 -31.99
C LEU A 16 -6.75 -0.88 -32.04
N GLY A 17 -7.87 -1.37 -32.58
CA GLY A 17 -9.18 -0.76 -32.37
C GLY A 17 -9.58 -0.90 -30.91
N GLY A 18 -9.01 -0.04 -30.05
CA GLY A 18 -9.42 0.13 -28.66
C GLY A 18 -10.71 0.96 -28.58
N CYS A 19 -11.68 0.47 -27.80
CA CYS A 19 -13.04 0.95 -27.65
C CYS A 19 -13.19 2.48 -27.59
N ASN A 20 -13.94 3.05 -28.52
CA ASN A 20 -14.44 4.41 -28.45
C ASN A 20 -15.71 4.43 -27.59
N ASN A 21 -15.54 4.42 -26.26
CA ASN A 21 -16.59 4.80 -25.32
C ASN A 21 -16.15 6.11 -24.67
N THR A 22 -16.52 7.24 -25.27
CA THR A 22 -16.54 8.53 -24.59
C THR A 22 -17.62 8.52 -23.52
N SER A 23 -17.37 7.81 -22.43
CA SER A 23 -17.83 8.19 -21.11
C SER A 23 -16.68 8.97 -20.48
N THR A 24 -16.83 10.29 -20.38
CA THR A 24 -16.04 11.09 -19.46
C THR A 24 -16.01 10.34 -18.12
N PRO A 25 -14.84 9.99 -17.55
CA PRO A 25 -14.81 9.33 -16.27
C PRO A 25 -15.40 10.34 -15.28
N LYS A 26 -16.65 10.12 -14.87
CA LYS A 26 -17.14 10.63 -13.60
C LYS A 26 -16.09 10.18 -12.58
N PRO A 27 -15.48 11.09 -11.79
CA PRO A 27 -14.57 10.66 -10.74
C PRO A 27 -15.31 9.59 -9.96
N ALA A 28 -14.81 8.36 -10.01
CA ALA A 28 -15.40 7.28 -9.25
C ALA A 28 -15.43 7.77 -7.82
N ALA A 29 -16.61 7.76 -7.19
CA ALA A 29 -16.67 7.96 -5.75
C ALA A 29 -15.64 6.98 -5.14
N PRO A 30 -14.80 7.42 -4.17
CA PRO A 30 -13.83 6.53 -3.56
C PRO A 30 -14.57 5.27 -3.13
N ALA A 31 -14.08 4.09 -3.54
CA ALA A 31 -14.61 2.84 -3.03
C ALA A 31 -14.64 2.94 -1.50
N ALA A 32 -15.67 2.39 -0.85
CA ALA A 32 -15.78 2.45 0.62
C ALA A 32 -14.57 1.79 1.34
N ASP A 33 -13.72 1.08 0.60
CA ASP A 33 -12.44 0.47 1.03
C ASP A 33 -11.20 1.16 0.44
N ALA A 34 -11.32 2.38 -0.09
CA ALA A 34 -10.18 3.12 -0.62
C ALA A 34 -9.23 3.50 0.52
N ILE A 35 -8.05 2.89 0.54
CA ILE A 35 -6.96 3.23 1.45
C ILE A 35 -6.63 4.72 1.32
N GLU A 36 -6.53 5.41 2.46
CA GLU A 36 -6.12 6.81 2.51
C GLU A 36 -4.60 6.89 2.28
N GLN A 37 -4.21 7.57 1.20
CA GLN A 37 -2.82 7.58 0.72
C GLN A 37 -2.05 8.87 1.04
N ASN A 38 -2.75 9.96 1.37
CA ASN A 38 -2.17 11.30 1.48
C ASN A 38 -1.56 11.58 2.85
N ASN A 39 -1.99 10.88 3.90
CA ASN A 39 -1.49 11.08 5.25
C ASN A 39 -0.74 9.84 5.76
N VAL A 40 0.21 10.11 6.64
CA VAL A 40 0.90 9.10 7.46
C VAL A 40 0.81 9.53 8.92
N CYS A 41 0.39 8.59 9.77
CA CYS A 41 0.47 8.75 11.21
C CYS A 41 1.84 8.25 11.67
N VAL A 42 2.69 9.12 12.20
CA VAL A 42 4.02 8.73 12.70
C VAL A 42 3.94 8.59 14.20
N VAL A 43 4.45 7.48 14.72
CA VAL A 43 4.54 7.18 16.15
C VAL A 43 5.94 6.71 16.50
N ASP A 44 6.38 7.00 17.72
CA ASP A 44 7.70 6.59 18.25
C ASP A 44 7.61 5.46 19.28
N SER A 45 6.38 5.09 19.71
CA SER A 45 6.10 3.97 20.59
C SER A 45 5.14 2.95 19.97
N ILE A 46 5.16 1.73 20.52
CA ILE A 46 4.22 0.66 20.20
C ILE A 46 2.91 0.74 20.99
N SER A 47 2.72 1.79 21.78
CA SER A 47 1.53 1.97 22.59
C SER A 47 0.30 2.28 21.72
N LEU A 48 -0.80 1.56 21.97
CA LEU A 48 -2.09 1.87 21.35
C LEU A 48 -2.59 3.26 21.74
N ASP A 49 -2.12 3.83 22.86
CA ASP A 49 -2.52 5.18 23.29
C ASP A 49 -2.01 6.26 22.34
N GLU A 50 -0.79 6.12 21.82
CA GLU A 50 -0.22 7.07 20.86
C GLU A 50 -0.93 6.96 19.50
N ALA A 51 -1.31 5.74 19.13
CA ALA A 51 -2.06 5.47 17.91
C ALA A 51 -3.53 5.91 17.96
N LYS A 52 -4.06 6.41 19.09
CA LYS A 52 -5.46 6.90 19.20
C LYS A 52 -5.76 8.06 18.26
N ALA A 53 -4.76 8.87 17.93
CA ALA A 53 -4.90 9.97 16.97
C ALA A 53 -4.92 9.46 15.51
N CYS A 54 -4.48 8.22 15.26
CA CYS A 54 -4.48 7.63 13.94
C CYS A 54 -5.89 7.16 13.53
N LYS A 55 -6.20 7.26 12.23
CA LYS A 55 -7.47 6.86 11.63
C LYS A 55 -7.30 5.53 10.89
N PRO A 56 -8.13 4.51 11.15
CA PRO A 56 -8.07 3.26 10.40
C PRO A 56 -8.15 3.50 8.88
N GLY A 57 -7.36 2.75 8.11
CA GLY A 57 -7.31 2.85 6.65
C GLY A 57 -6.29 3.85 6.08
N GLN A 58 -5.60 4.65 6.92
CA GLN A 58 -4.45 5.47 6.52
C GLN A 58 -3.12 4.75 6.78
N LYS A 59 -1.99 5.30 6.33
CA LYS A 59 -0.66 4.77 6.67
C LYS A 59 -0.30 5.06 8.13
N ILE A 60 0.34 4.11 8.80
CA ILE A 60 1.03 4.33 10.08
C ILE A 60 2.51 3.96 9.93
N ALA A 61 3.38 4.77 10.54
CA ALA A 61 4.82 4.57 10.57
C ALA A 61 5.30 4.53 12.02
N PHE A 62 5.94 3.43 12.42
CA PHE A 62 6.64 3.33 13.69
C PHE A 62 8.13 3.55 13.45
N LEU A 63 8.63 4.68 13.96
CA LEU A 63 9.99 5.18 13.72
C LEU A 63 10.68 5.51 15.05
N PRO A 64 11.01 4.50 15.89
CA PRO A 64 11.65 4.75 17.18
C PRO A 64 13.11 5.16 17.00
N ASP A 65 13.65 5.97 17.92
CA ASP A 65 15.09 6.30 17.96
C ASP A 65 15.98 5.05 18.14
N SER A 66 15.44 4.01 18.80
CA SER A 66 16.06 2.70 18.91
C SER A 66 15.01 1.61 19.09
N TRP A 67 15.25 0.41 18.55
CA TRP A 67 14.32 -0.70 18.69
C TRP A 67 14.20 -1.23 20.12
N GLY A 68 15.29 -1.21 20.89
CA GLY A 68 15.41 -1.87 22.19
C GLY A 68 15.37 -3.41 22.12
N ASN A 69 14.43 -3.99 21.38
CA ASN A 69 14.22 -5.42 21.18
C ASN A 69 13.79 -5.71 19.73
N GLU A 70 14.40 -6.71 19.09
CA GLU A 70 14.08 -7.12 17.70
C GLU A 70 12.62 -7.55 17.50
N GLN A 71 11.94 -7.97 18.56
CA GLN A 71 10.54 -8.37 18.53
C GLN A 71 9.57 -7.17 18.54
N PHE A 72 10.01 -5.97 18.91
CA PHE A 72 9.13 -4.79 18.97
C PHE A 72 8.56 -4.39 17.61
N PRO A 73 9.31 -4.34 16.50
CA PRO A 73 8.72 -4.11 15.19
C PRO A 73 7.62 -5.12 14.86
N ILE A 74 7.80 -6.40 15.20
CA ILE A 74 6.77 -7.42 14.97
C ILE A 74 5.55 -7.20 15.88
N ARG A 75 5.74 -6.82 17.14
CA ARG A 75 4.63 -6.48 18.05
C ARG A 75 3.85 -5.26 17.56
N PHE A 76 4.54 -4.26 17.04
CA PHE A 76 3.92 -3.10 16.41
C PHE A 76 3.02 -3.56 15.25
N VAL A 77 3.55 -4.38 14.35
CA VAL A 77 2.80 -4.93 13.22
C VAL A 77 1.54 -5.65 13.68
N LEU A 78 1.66 -6.54 14.67
CA LEU A 78 0.53 -7.28 15.20
C LEU A 78 -0.56 -6.36 15.78
N GLY A 79 -0.17 -5.32 16.51
CA GLY A 79 -1.10 -4.41 17.20
C GLY A 79 -1.79 -3.41 16.29
N HIS A 80 -1.14 -3.01 15.18
CA HIS A 80 -1.49 -1.79 14.44
C HIS A 80 -1.76 -2.01 12.96
N CYS A 81 -1.30 -3.10 12.35
CA CYS A 81 -1.33 -3.25 10.89
C CYS A 81 -2.47 -4.12 10.38
N ASP A 82 -3.08 -3.70 9.27
CA ASP A 82 -3.92 -4.57 8.44
C ASP A 82 -3.04 -5.52 7.61
N MET A 83 -2.87 -6.74 8.11
CA MET A 83 -2.04 -7.78 7.49
C MET A 83 -2.57 -8.29 6.13
N ARG A 84 -3.71 -7.79 5.65
CA ARG A 84 -4.17 -8.03 4.27
C ARG A 84 -3.38 -7.22 3.25
N TYR A 85 -2.64 -6.21 3.70
CA TYR A 85 -1.81 -5.34 2.86
C TYR A 85 -0.32 -5.54 3.16
N THR A 86 0.54 -5.02 2.29
CA THR A 86 1.99 -5.07 2.47
C THR A 86 2.42 -4.33 3.74
N VAL A 87 3.36 -4.95 4.46
CA VAL A 87 4.09 -4.34 5.56
C VAL A 87 5.52 -4.09 5.10
N ALA A 88 5.99 -2.85 5.16
CA ALA A 88 7.39 -2.51 4.99
C ALA A 88 8.07 -2.56 6.37
N LEU A 89 9.04 -3.45 6.54
CA LEU A 89 9.80 -3.63 7.77
C LEU A 89 11.28 -3.55 7.43
N THR A 90 12.00 -2.67 8.13
CA THR A 90 13.44 -2.49 8.01
C THR A 90 14.07 -2.31 9.38
N ASN A 91 15.40 -2.19 9.44
CA ASN A 91 16.11 -1.80 10.67
C ASN A 91 15.92 -0.32 11.04
N GLY A 92 15.18 0.47 10.26
CA GLY A 92 14.88 1.88 10.58
C GLY A 92 13.41 2.18 10.88
N GLY A 93 12.49 1.24 10.64
CA GLY A 93 11.07 1.49 10.89
C GLY A 93 10.13 0.41 10.37
N VAL A 94 8.86 0.55 10.75
CA VAL A 94 7.73 -0.20 10.20
C VAL A 94 6.76 0.76 9.54
N VAL A 95 6.27 0.45 8.34
CA VAL A 95 5.16 1.16 7.70
C VAL A 95 4.11 0.17 7.20
N CYS A 96 2.84 0.45 7.48
CA CYS A 96 1.71 -0.38 7.05
C CYS A 96 0.41 0.43 6.99
N ILE A 97 -0.68 -0.22 6.58
CA ILE A 97 -2.03 0.35 6.70
C ILE A 97 -2.53 0.14 8.12
N PHE A 98 -2.98 1.21 8.75
CA PHE A 98 -3.43 1.19 10.14
C PHE A 98 -4.78 0.49 10.28
N LYS A 99 -4.82 -0.52 11.14
CA LYS A 99 -6.00 -1.22 11.61
C LYS A 99 -5.70 -1.79 13.00
N PRO A 100 -6.05 -1.08 14.08
CA PRO A 100 -5.68 -1.49 15.43
C PRO A 100 -6.43 -2.77 15.83
N LEU A 101 -5.77 -3.61 16.63
CA LEU A 101 -6.43 -4.76 17.26
C LEU A 101 -7.57 -4.29 18.16
N GLN A 102 -8.70 -4.99 18.07
CA GLN A 102 -9.83 -4.77 18.97
C GLN A 102 -9.77 -5.70 20.19
N ASN A 103 -9.27 -6.92 20.02
CA ASN A 103 -9.19 -7.94 21.06
C ASN A 103 -7.91 -8.76 20.90
N VAL A 104 -7.28 -9.14 22.01
CA VAL A 104 -6.17 -10.10 22.05
C VAL A 104 -6.70 -11.41 22.61
N MET A 105 -6.70 -12.46 21.80
CA MET A 105 -7.08 -13.79 22.24
C MET A 105 -5.82 -14.53 22.69
N ALA A 106 -5.77 -15.00 23.94
CA ALA A 106 -4.69 -15.87 24.39
C ALA A 106 -4.79 -17.21 23.67
N GLY A 107 -3.73 -17.61 22.95
CA GLY A 107 -3.61 -18.99 22.48
C GLY A 107 -3.51 -19.91 23.69
N ASN A 108 -4.34 -20.97 23.75
CA ASN A 108 -4.32 -21.94 24.84
C ASN A 108 -2.88 -22.36 25.14
N GLN A 109 -2.39 -21.96 26.32
CA GLN A 109 -1.12 -22.42 26.83
C GLN A 109 -1.27 -23.90 27.15
N LYS A 110 -0.73 -24.75 26.29
CA LYS A 110 -0.67 -26.19 26.51
C LYS A 110 0.64 -26.57 27.16
#